data_AF-E4YYV0-F1
#
_entry.id   AF-E4YYV0-F1
#
_cell.length_a   1.000
_cell.length_b   1.000
_cell.length_c   1.000
_cell.angle_alpha   90.00
_cell.angle_beta   90.00
_cell.angle_gamma   90.00
#
_symmetry.space_group_name_H-M   'P 1'
#
loop_
_entity.id
_entity.type
_entity.pdbx_description
1 polymer ?
#
loop_
_entity_poly.entity_id
_entity_poly.type
_entity_poly.pdbx_seq_one_letter_code
_entity_poly.pdbx_strand_id
1 'polypeptide(L)'
;MAERSKAKNAKRSFAILKKPDLDSAWQVFSIPAIDLGEMKAAALFNESGNDWIVERVNVVAPSGEKLVLDFQKSYINPSGLKAFL
;
A
#
# COMPACT_ATOMS: atom_id res chain seq x y z
N MET A 1 -43.45 -46.82 -15.06
CA MET A 1 -42.18 -46.31 -15.63
C MET A 1 -42.44 -44.90 -16.11
N ALA A 2 -41.92 -43.89 -15.41
CA ALA A 2 -41.84 -42.51 -15.90
C ALA A 2 -40.67 -41.82 -15.17
N GLU A 3 -39.76 -41.29 -15.98
CA GLU A 3 -38.42 -40.79 -15.64
C GLU A 3 -38.44 -39.57 -14.72
N ARG A 4 -37.66 -39.61 -13.64
CA ARG A 4 -37.32 -38.41 -12.85
C ARG A 4 -36.25 -37.61 -13.59
N SER A 5 -36.65 -36.55 -14.29
CA SER A 5 -35.72 -35.59 -14.90
C SER A 5 -34.92 -34.85 -13.82
N LYS A 6 -33.60 -35.08 -13.80
CA LYS A 6 -32.62 -34.37 -12.97
C LYS A 6 -32.39 -32.98 -13.54
N ALA A 7 -33.13 -31.98 -13.09
CA ALA A 7 -32.76 -30.59 -13.28
C ALA A 7 -31.54 -30.26 -12.39
N LYS A 8 -30.33 -30.34 -12.95
CA LYS A 8 -29.10 -29.79 -12.34
C LYS A 8 -29.29 -28.28 -12.23
N ASN A 9 -29.68 -27.81 -11.05
CA ASN A 9 -29.69 -26.40 -10.71
C ASN A 9 -28.22 -25.94 -10.61
N ALA A 10 -27.68 -25.46 -11.74
CA ALA A 10 -26.38 -24.81 -11.77
C ALA A 10 -26.51 -23.49 -11.00
N LYS A 11 -26.20 -23.52 -9.69
CA LYS A 11 -25.91 -22.33 -8.91
C LYS A 11 -24.85 -21.55 -9.69
N ARG A 12 -25.27 -20.49 -10.38
CA ARG A 12 -24.34 -19.48 -10.90
C ARG A 12 -23.74 -18.82 -9.67
N SER A 13 -22.61 -19.35 -9.24
CA SER A 13 -21.73 -18.70 -8.28
C SER A 13 -21.26 -17.42 -8.95
N PHE A 14 -21.96 -16.31 -8.71
CA PHE A 14 -21.34 -15.02 -8.86
C PHE A 14 -20.30 -14.96 -7.75
N ALA A 15 -19.05 -15.30 -8.08
CA ALA A 15 -17.94 -14.91 -7.25
C ALA A 15 -18.01 -13.38 -7.19
N ILE A 16 -18.51 -12.86 -6.07
CA ILE A 16 -18.19 -11.50 -5.68
C ILE A 16 -16.67 -11.56 -5.55
N LEU A 17 -15.95 -11.12 -6.59
CA LEU A 17 -14.55 -10.76 -6.47
C LEU A 17 -14.53 -9.82 -5.27
N LYS A 18 -13.93 -10.27 -4.17
CA LYS A 18 -13.63 -9.40 -3.03
C LYS A 18 -13.12 -8.10 -3.64
N LYS A 19 -13.75 -6.97 -3.30
CA LYS A 19 -13.20 -5.65 -3.64
C LYS A 19 -11.71 -5.75 -3.33
N PRO A 20 -10.79 -5.47 -4.29
CA PRO A 20 -9.38 -5.50 -3.98
C PRO A 20 -9.20 -4.64 -2.74
N ASP A 21 -8.54 -5.19 -1.72
CA ASP A 21 -8.28 -4.56 -0.42
C ASP A 21 -7.89 -3.08 -0.63
N LEU A 22 -8.89 -2.20 -0.56
CA LEU A 22 -8.74 -0.76 -0.82
C LEU A 22 -8.29 -0.02 0.45
N ASP A 23 -7.93 -0.77 1.49
CA ASP A 23 -7.49 -0.27 2.79
C ASP A 23 -5.96 -0.10 2.86
N SER A 24 -5.21 -0.45 1.81
CA SER A 24 -3.75 -0.25 1.75
C SER A 24 -3.30 0.08 0.33
N ALA A 25 -3.52 1.32 -0.08
CA ALA A 25 -3.04 1.82 -1.36
C ALA A 25 -1.56 2.18 -1.27
N TRP A 26 -0.70 1.45 -2.00
CA TRP A 26 0.68 1.86 -2.22
C TRP A 26 0.71 3.01 -3.22
N GLN A 27 1.30 4.14 -2.83
CA GLN A 27 1.66 5.21 -3.75
C GLN A 27 3.15 5.12 -4.06
N VAL A 28 3.48 5.18 -5.35
CA VAL A 28 4.86 5.08 -5.85
C VAL A 28 5.19 6.37 -6.59
N PHE A 29 6.31 6.97 -6.21
CA PHE A 29 6.83 8.19 -6.82
C PHE A 29 8.23 7.92 -7.38
N SER A 30 8.51 8.51 -8.53
CA SER A 30 9.88 8.58 -9.07
C SER A 30 10.40 9.99 -8.87
N ILE A 31 11.52 10.11 -8.16
CA ILE A 31 12.20 11.38 -7.92
C ILE A 31 13.55 11.35 -8.64
N PRO A 32 14.01 12.48 -9.22
CA PRO A 32 15.37 12.58 -9.74
C PRO A 32 16.37 12.21 -8.64
N ALA A 33 17.24 11.26 -8.95
CA ALA A 33 18.27 10.84 -8.00
C ALA A 33 19.29 11.96 -7.84
N ILE A 34 19.52 12.37 -6.60
CA ILE A 34 20.62 13.23 -6.18
C ILE A 34 21.54 12.36 -5.34
N ASP A 35 22.85 12.46 -5.56
CA ASP A 35 23.81 11.75 -4.71
C ASP A 35 23.82 12.38 -3.31
N LEU A 36 23.28 11.64 -2.35
CA LEU A 36 23.23 12.00 -0.94
C LEU A 36 24.22 11.15 -0.10
N GLY A 37 25.03 10.31 -0.76
CA GLY A 37 25.80 9.25 -0.11
C GLY A 37 24.92 8.13 0.44
N GLU A 38 25.40 7.48 1.51
CA GLU A 38 24.64 6.43 2.19
C GLU A 38 23.37 7.00 2.82
N MET A 39 22.23 6.39 2.48
CA MET A 39 20.94 6.84 2.98
C MET A 39 20.70 6.31 4.39
N LYS A 40 20.73 7.21 5.37
CA LYS A 40 20.62 6.84 6.79
C LYS A 40 19.22 6.97 7.37
N ALA A 41 18.35 7.74 6.72
CA ALA A 41 17.06 8.11 7.30
C ALA A 41 16.09 8.54 6.19
N ALA A 42 14.80 8.53 6.51
CA ALA A 42 13.80 9.27 5.73
C ALA A 42 12.83 10.00 6.65
N ALA A 43 12.27 11.09 6.12
CA ALA A 43 11.23 11.85 6.79
C ALA A 43 10.03 12.01 5.87
N LEU A 44 8.83 11.91 6.45
CA LEU A 44 7.58 12.25 5.79
C LEU A 44 7.03 13.52 6.42
N PHE A 45 6.67 14.47 5.54
CA PHE A 45 5.99 15.69 5.91
C PHE A 45 4.61 15.70 5.27
N ASN A 46 3.57 15.78 6.11
CA ASN A 46 2.19 15.81 5.64
C ASN A 46 1.73 17.26 5.49
N GLU A 47 1.79 17.82 4.29
CA GLU A 47 1.21 19.14 3.97
C GLU A 47 -0.28 19.08 3.64
N SER A 48 -0.87 17.89 3.60
CA SER A 48 -2.29 17.76 3.33
C SER A 48 -3.12 18.23 4.54
N GLY A 49 -4.33 18.70 4.27
CA GLY A 49 -5.30 19.02 5.33
C GLY A 49 -5.91 17.78 6.01
N ASN A 50 -5.46 16.58 5.69
CA ASN A 50 -5.98 15.31 6.20
C ASN A 50 -4.91 14.50 6.94
N ASP A 51 -5.32 13.67 7.89
CA ASP A 51 -4.40 12.73 8.57
C ASP A 51 -3.94 11.61 7.63
N TRP A 52 -2.69 11.19 7.77
CA TRP A 52 -2.15 10.01 7.09
C TRP A 52 -1.95 8.87 8.09
N ILE A 53 -2.26 7.65 7.66
CA ILE A 53 -1.84 6.42 8.33
C ILE A 53 -0.78 5.78 7.44
N VAL A 54 0.46 5.74 7.91
CA VAL A 54 1.59 5.23 7.14
C VAL A 54 2.09 3.95 7.79
N GLU A 55 2.07 2.86 7.02
CA GLU A 55 2.61 1.58 7.47
C GLU A 55 4.11 1.44 7.17
N ARG A 56 4.53 1.83 5.97
CA ARG A 56 5.90 1.58 5.51
C ARG A 56 6.31 2.56 4.42
N VAL A 57 7.59 2.94 4.43
CA VAL A 57 8.26 3.63 3.32
C VAL A 57 9.34 2.72 2.77
N ASN A 58 9.32 2.52 1.45
CA ASN A 58 10.38 1.83 0.73
C ASN A 58 11.08 2.85 -0.18
N VAL A 59 12.38 3.00 -0.02
CA VAL A 59 13.19 3.80 -0.94
C VAL A 59 14.11 2.86 -1.70
N VAL A 60 14.13 3.00 -3.02
CA VAL A 60 14.96 2.19 -3.91
C VAL A 60 15.91 3.13 -4.64
N ALA A 61 17.21 2.96 -4.42
CA ALA A 61 18.23 3.72 -5.10
C ALA A 61 18.36 3.28 -6.58
N PRO A 62 18.93 4.11 -7.46
CA PRO A 62 19.18 3.73 -8.86
C PRO A 62 20.08 2.48 -9.00
N SER A 63 20.94 2.23 -8.02
CA SER A 63 21.78 1.02 -7.91
C SER A 63 20.97 -0.25 -7.63
N GLY A 64 19.68 -0.13 -7.26
CA GLY A 64 18.82 -1.22 -6.83
C GLY A 64 18.84 -1.47 -5.32
N GLU A 65 19.68 -0.77 -4.57
CA GLU A 65 19.70 -0.85 -3.11
C GLU A 65 18.37 -0.37 -2.52
N LYS A 66 17.87 -1.07 -1.49
CA LYS A 66 16.57 -0.80 -0.89
C LYS A 66 16.70 -0.51 0.60
N LEU A 67 16.19 0.63 1.02
CA LEU A 67 15.92 0.92 2.43
C LEU A 67 14.44 0.70 2.72
N VAL A 68 14.17 -0.07 3.77
CA VAL A 68 12.81 -0.31 4.26
C VAL A 68 12.69 0.33 5.63
N LEU A 69 11.77 1.30 5.75
CA LEU A 69 11.45 1.96 7.00
C LEU A 69 10.03 1.55 7.41
N ASP A 70 9.94 0.82 8.53
CA ASP A 70 8.66 0.40 9.09
C ASP A 70 8.12 1.49 10.01
N PHE A 71 6.96 2.03 9.65
CA PHE A 71 6.28 3.09 10.40
C PHE A 71 5.24 2.53 11.36
N GLN A 72 5.05 1.20 11.42
CA GLN A 72 4.15 0.51 12.36
C GLN A 72 2.72 1.09 12.40
N LYS A 73 2.22 1.54 11.24
CA LYS A 73 0.92 2.23 11.10
C LYS A 73 0.85 3.53 11.91
N SER A 74 1.90 4.34 11.85
CA SER A 74 1.96 5.65 12.49
C SER A 74 0.96 6.63 11.88
N TYR A 75 0.34 7.43 12.73
CA TYR A 75 -0.46 8.57 12.34
C TYR A 75 0.43 9.80 12.12
N ILE A 76 0.22 10.51 11.02
CA ILE A 76 0.88 11.77 10.70
C ILE A 76 -0.21 12.82 10.44
N ASN A 77 -0.40 13.71 11.41
CA ASN A 77 -1.40 14.77 11.33
C ASN A 77 -1.03 15.81 10.25
N PRO A 78 -1.97 16.65 9.79
CA PRO A 78 -1.70 17.82 8.96
C PRO A 78 -0.58 18.69 9.55
N SER A 79 0.35 19.11 8.70
CA SER A 79 1.58 19.83 9.07
C SER A 79 2.52 19.07 10.02
N GLY A 80 2.34 17.76 10.17
CA GLY A 80 3.18 16.90 10.98
C GLY A 80 4.42 16.44 10.23
N LEU A 81 5.57 16.45 10.91
CA LEU A 81 6.81 15.83 10.47
C LEU A 81 7.04 14.53 11.25
N LYS A 82 7.32 13.44 10.54
CA LYS A 82 7.74 12.17 11.14
C LYS A 82 9.03 11.70 10.46
N ALA A 83 10.11 11.67 11.23
CA ALA A 83 11.42 11.18 10.79
C ALA A 83 11.76 9.85 11.46
N PHE A 84 12.42 8.96 10.72
CA PHE A 84 12.97 7.72 11.23
C PHE A 84 14.42 7.57 10.80
N LEU A 85 15.25 7.23 11.77
CA LEU A 85 16.69 6.96 11.69
C LEU A 85 16.93 5.44 11.64
#